data_AF-A0A923UTW1-F1
#
_entry.id   AF-A0A923UTW1-F1
#
_cell.length_a   1.000
_cell.length_b   1.000
_cell.length_c   1.000
_cell.angle_alpha   90.00
_cell.angle_beta   90.00
_cell.angle_gamma   90.00
#
_symmetry.space_group_name_H-M   'P 1'
#
loop_
_entity.id
_entity.type
_entity.pdbx_description
1 polymer ?
#
loop_
_entity_poly.entity_id
_entity_poly.type
_entity_poly.pdbx_seq_one_letter_code
_entity_poly.pdbx_strand_id
1 'polypeptide(L)'
;MNRTSLPACSVRRPHIAATIAVALFGTVAMSANATTRSVGPGKTFATPCAAFAASVQGDIVEIDGSATYTGDVCGIGTSNLTIRGVNGRPKIDAGGNNAMGKATWVVIGNDVVVENVEMFGAKVPDQNGAALRLEGNNFTLRGSFLHDNENGILGGLTRSSNILIENTEFGHNGFGTGFTHNLYIGNVGSLTFRYNYSHDANVGHNLKSRALVNTIAYNRFSSTPPGQIGSTASGQPSYEIDLPNAGTAYVIGNVIEQPSINQNPSMLAYGEEGASNPAQDLYVVNNTFINDDSSRGTFIFVGGGVTTPILMQNNIFAGVGSVTTQANAIDKTNYRTLSPAFVDRAGYNLTPAPGSAVIDAGSPVGLSASGLSLAPTAQYRHVAQSTTRPVAGAIDIGAYEAAAVAPTPTPTPTPTPTPTPTPTPTPTPTPTPTPTPTPT
;
A
#
# COMPACT_ATOMS: atom_id res chain seq x y z
N MET A 1 -48.27 -76.12 -19.45
CA MET A 1 -47.31 -76.27 -18.34
C MET A 1 -45.91 -76.13 -18.90
N ASN A 2 -45.11 -75.26 -18.26
CA ASN A 2 -43.65 -75.06 -18.34
C ASN A 2 -42.90 -75.14 -19.69
N ARG A 3 -42.56 -73.93 -20.16
CA ARG A 3 -41.25 -73.42 -20.62
C ARG A 3 -40.23 -74.42 -21.16
N THR A 4 -39.86 -74.25 -22.43
CA THR A 4 -38.50 -74.48 -22.95
C THR A 4 -38.15 -73.38 -23.96
N SER A 5 -36.93 -72.86 -23.81
CA SER A 5 -36.30 -71.74 -24.52
C SER A 5 -35.78 -72.12 -25.91
N LEU A 6 -35.87 -71.20 -26.88
CA LEU A 6 -35.21 -71.28 -28.19
C LEU A 6 -34.13 -70.18 -28.34
N PRO A 7 -33.07 -70.41 -29.15
CA PRO A 7 -31.85 -69.61 -29.14
C PRO A 7 -31.83 -68.46 -30.18
N ALA A 8 -30.87 -67.56 -29.97
CA ALA A 8 -30.66 -66.28 -30.64
C ALA A 8 -30.27 -66.37 -32.12
N CYS A 9 -30.74 -65.39 -32.90
CA CYS A 9 -30.30 -65.11 -34.27
C CYS A 9 -29.68 -63.70 -34.32
N SER A 10 -28.42 -63.63 -34.77
CA SER A 10 -27.59 -62.42 -34.90
C SER A 10 -27.80 -61.77 -36.26
N VAL A 11 -28.14 -60.47 -36.28
CA VAL A 11 -28.27 -59.65 -37.50
C VAL A 11 -27.01 -58.80 -37.68
N ARG A 12 -26.29 -58.99 -38.80
CA ARG A 12 -25.19 -58.12 -39.24
C ARG A 12 -25.74 -56.92 -40.01
N ARG A 13 -25.28 -55.71 -39.68
CA ARG A 13 -25.48 -54.46 -40.46
C ARG A 13 -24.22 -54.13 -41.26
N PRO A 14 -24.31 -53.60 -42.50
CA PRO A 14 -23.15 -53.25 -43.30
C PRO A 14 -22.61 -51.86 -42.94
N HIS A 15 -21.28 -51.71 -42.99
CA HIS A 15 -20.58 -50.43 -42.83
C HIS A 15 -20.46 -49.73 -44.18
N ILE A 16 -20.97 -48.49 -44.28
CA ILE A 16 -20.68 -47.56 -45.36
C ILE A 16 -19.62 -46.59 -44.84
N ALA A 17 -18.42 -46.59 -45.43
CA ALA A 17 -17.36 -45.66 -45.11
C ALA A 17 -17.60 -44.32 -45.83
N ALA A 18 -17.81 -43.26 -45.07
CA ALA A 18 -17.89 -41.88 -45.57
C ALA A 18 -16.52 -41.22 -45.43
N THR A 19 -15.88 -40.88 -46.55
CA THR A 19 -14.61 -40.15 -46.59
C THR A 19 -14.88 -38.67 -46.33
N ILE A 20 -14.55 -38.18 -45.14
CA ILE A 20 -14.59 -36.75 -44.81
C ILE A 20 -13.28 -36.10 -45.26
N ALA A 21 -13.36 -35.24 -46.27
CA ALA A 21 -12.26 -34.35 -46.64
C ALA A 21 -12.19 -33.21 -45.62
N VAL A 22 -11.18 -33.24 -44.73
CA VAL A 22 -10.88 -32.15 -43.80
C VAL A 22 -10.17 -31.05 -44.59
N ALA A 23 -10.87 -29.97 -44.90
CA ALA A 23 -10.25 -28.75 -45.39
C ALA A 23 -9.46 -28.11 -44.24
N LEU A 24 -8.14 -28.22 -44.30
CA LEU A 24 -7.21 -27.61 -43.36
C LEU A 24 -7.18 -26.09 -43.62
N PHE A 25 -8.11 -25.34 -43.05
CA PHE A 25 -7.97 -23.88 -42.95
C PHE A 25 -6.87 -23.58 -41.93
N GLY A 26 -5.64 -23.42 -42.41
CA GLY A 26 -4.55 -22.89 -41.61
C GLY A 26 -4.88 -21.45 -41.22
N THR A 27 -5.33 -21.25 -39.99
CA THR A 27 -5.35 -19.93 -39.36
C THR A 27 -3.90 -19.50 -39.15
N VAL A 28 -3.39 -18.67 -40.05
CA VAL A 28 -2.17 -17.91 -39.77
C VAL A 28 -2.54 -16.95 -38.64
N ALA A 29 -2.25 -17.34 -37.40
CA ALA A 29 -2.28 -16.43 -36.28
C ALA A 29 -1.21 -15.37 -36.55
N MET A 30 -1.62 -14.24 -37.13
CA MET A 30 -0.77 -13.06 -37.16
C MET A 30 -0.46 -12.71 -35.71
N SER A 31 0.78 -12.94 -35.30
CA SER A 31 1.32 -12.36 -34.09
C SER A 31 1.14 -10.85 -34.20
N ALA A 32 0.16 -10.30 -33.46
CA ALA A 32 0.05 -8.87 -33.28
C ALA A 32 1.36 -8.42 -32.62
N ASN A 33 2.22 -7.77 -33.39
CA ASN A 33 3.47 -7.22 -32.86
C ASN A 33 3.11 -6.05 -31.95
N ALA A 34 3.09 -6.31 -30.64
CA ALA A 34 3.07 -5.31 -29.60
C ALA A 34 4.07 -4.20 -29.96
N THR A 35 3.55 -2.99 -30.18
CA THR A 35 4.36 -1.84 -30.60
C THR A 35 4.44 -0.82 -29.45
N THR A 36 5.60 -0.18 -29.32
CA THR A 36 5.74 0.96 -28.41
C THR A 36 5.35 2.26 -29.12
N ARG A 37 4.42 3.01 -28.51
CA ARG A 37 3.90 4.28 -29.03
C ARG A 37 4.39 5.43 -28.17
N SER A 38 5.23 6.28 -28.74
CA SER A 38 5.77 7.45 -28.06
C SER A 38 4.81 8.64 -28.10
N VAL A 39 4.55 9.23 -26.94
CA VAL A 39 3.66 10.38 -26.74
C VAL A 39 4.44 11.56 -26.17
N GLY A 40 4.21 12.76 -26.72
CA GLY A 40 4.77 14.01 -26.20
C GLY A 40 5.14 15.03 -27.29
N PRO A 41 5.66 16.21 -26.90
CA PRO A 41 6.04 17.25 -27.84
C PRO A 41 7.02 16.73 -28.91
N GLY A 42 6.64 16.85 -30.18
CA GLY A 42 7.46 16.39 -31.31
C GLY A 42 7.56 14.87 -31.49
N LYS A 43 6.81 14.07 -30.73
CA LYS A 43 6.71 12.60 -30.89
C LYS A 43 5.62 12.23 -31.90
N THR A 44 5.56 10.94 -32.25
CA THR A 44 4.54 10.37 -33.16
C THR A 44 3.11 10.74 -32.76
N PHE A 45 2.82 10.69 -31.46
CA PHE A 45 1.54 11.13 -30.91
C PHE A 45 1.79 12.36 -30.02
N ALA A 46 1.03 13.44 -30.27
CA ALA A 46 1.15 14.64 -29.46
C ALA A 46 0.53 14.47 -28.06
N THR A 47 -0.54 13.67 -27.92
CA THR A 47 -1.27 13.47 -26.67
C THR A 47 -1.51 11.98 -26.35
N PRO A 48 -1.66 11.62 -25.06
CA PRO A 48 -1.97 10.25 -24.63
C PRO A 48 -3.19 9.66 -25.34
N CYS A 49 -4.31 10.40 -25.38
CA CYS A 49 -5.56 9.90 -25.95
C CYS A 49 -5.46 9.61 -27.44
N ALA A 50 -4.65 10.36 -28.21
CA ALA A 50 -4.37 10.05 -29.60
C ALA A 50 -3.61 8.72 -29.76
N ALA A 51 -2.66 8.42 -28.86
CA ALA A 51 -1.97 7.14 -28.86
C ALA A 51 -2.88 5.98 -28.43
N PHE A 52 -3.72 6.18 -27.41
CA PHE A 52 -4.69 5.17 -26.96
C PHE A 52 -5.65 4.79 -28.08
N ALA A 53 -6.20 5.78 -28.80
CA ALA A 53 -7.10 5.55 -29.94
C ALA A 53 -6.45 4.75 -31.08
N ALA A 54 -5.13 4.87 -31.24
CA ALA A 54 -4.37 4.13 -32.25
C ALA A 54 -3.89 2.74 -31.77
N SER A 55 -3.97 2.46 -30.46
CA SER A 55 -3.39 1.27 -29.82
C SER A 55 -4.19 0.00 -30.06
N VAL A 56 -3.48 -1.11 -30.24
CA VAL A 56 -4.04 -2.47 -30.30
C VAL A 56 -3.59 -3.28 -29.08
N GLN A 57 -4.20 -4.46 -28.89
CA GLN A 57 -3.91 -5.33 -27.76
C GLN A 57 -2.42 -5.69 -27.70
N GLY A 58 -1.80 -5.52 -26.52
CA GLY A 58 -0.39 -5.78 -26.28
C GLY A 58 0.53 -4.58 -26.45
N ASP A 59 0.04 -3.44 -26.96
CA ASP A 59 0.86 -2.25 -27.13
C ASP A 59 1.35 -1.67 -25.79
N ILE A 60 2.44 -0.89 -25.89
CA ILE A 60 2.95 -0.05 -24.80
C ILE A 60 2.84 1.40 -25.25
N VAL A 61 2.28 2.27 -24.42
CA VAL A 61 2.23 3.72 -24.63
C VAL A 61 3.19 4.39 -23.66
N GLU A 62 4.22 5.04 -24.18
CA GLU A 62 5.21 5.78 -23.41
C GLU A 62 4.93 7.26 -23.49
N ILE A 63 4.62 7.87 -22.35
CA ILE A 63 4.24 9.27 -22.23
C ILE A 63 5.41 10.07 -21.67
N ASP A 64 5.88 11.06 -22.42
CA ASP A 64 6.98 11.92 -22.01
C ASP A 64 6.61 12.76 -20.78
N GLY A 65 7.37 12.57 -19.70
CA GLY A 65 7.16 13.19 -18.41
C GLY A 65 7.68 14.62 -18.30
N SER A 66 8.28 15.17 -19.37
CA SER A 66 8.68 16.58 -19.41
C SER A 66 7.51 17.53 -19.69
N ALA A 67 6.28 17.02 -19.84
CA ALA A 67 5.11 17.79 -20.28
C ALA A 67 3.88 17.62 -19.37
N THR A 68 3.03 18.65 -19.40
CA THR A 68 1.66 18.60 -18.90
C THR A 68 0.70 18.45 -20.08
N TYR A 69 -0.22 17.51 -19.98
CA TYR A 69 -1.24 17.21 -20.98
C TYR A 69 -2.59 17.70 -20.46
N THR A 70 -2.82 19.01 -20.54
CA THR A 70 -4.05 19.66 -20.06
C THR A 70 -5.22 19.38 -20.99
N GLY A 71 -6.32 18.90 -20.43
CA GLY A 71 -7.58 18.67 -21.13
C GLY A 71 -7.64 17.40 -21.98
N ASP A 72 -6.57 16.59 -22.00
CA ASP A 72 -6.51 15.34 -22.77
C ASP A 72 -7.17 14.18 -21.99
N VAL A 73 -8.49 14.13 -22.10
CA VAL A 73 -9.35 13.16 -21.42
C VAL A 73 -10.01 12.23 -22.43
N CYS A 74 -10.10 10.93 -22.13
CA CYS A 74 -10.70 9.95 -23.05
C CYS A 74 -11.05 8.61 -22.39
N GLY A 75 -11.73 7.76 -23.17
CA GLY A 75 -11.85 6.34 -22.88
C GLY A 75 -10.67 5.53 -23.40
N ILE A 76 -10.25 4.54 -22.62
CA ILE A 76 -9.23 3.57 -22.99
C ILE A 76 -9.94 2.24 -23.27
N GLY A 77 -10.27 1.99 -24.54
CA GLY A 77 -10.99 0.79 -24.97
C GLY A 77 -10.11 -0.45 -25.18
N THR A 78 -8.81 -0.26 -25.40
CA THR A 78 -7.88 -1.33 -25.74
C THR A 78 -7.49 -2.14 -24.50
N SER A 79 -7.75 -3.44 -24.54
CA SER A 79 -7.33 -4.39 -23.50
C SER A 79 -5.85 -4.76 -23.62
N ASN A 80 -5.25 -5.28 -22.55
CA ASN A 80 -3.82 -5.65 -22.46
C ASN A 80 -2.92 -4.51 -22.95
N LEU A 81 -3.18 -3.30 -22.44
CA LEU A 81 -2.45 -2.09 -22.79
C LEU A 81 -1.59 -1.68 -21.60
N THR A 82 -0.30 -1.44 -21.83
CA THR A 82 0.57 -0.82 -20.82
C THR A 82 0.74 0.65 -21.15
N ILE A 83 0.48 1.52 -20.18
CA ILE A 83 0.63 2.98 -20.27
C ILE A 83 1.67 3.37 -19.23
N ARG A 84 2.77 4.01 -19.62
CA ARG A 84 3.84 4.39 -18.69
C ARG A 84 4.42 5.77 -18.96
N GLY A 85 4.63 6.53 -17.89
CA GLY A 85 5.44 7.75 -17.93
C GLY A 85 6.92 7.45 -18.08
N VAL A 86 7.61 8.15 -18.98
CA VAL A 86 9.05 8.05 -19.24
C VAL A 86 9.70 9.43 -19.21
N ASN A 87 11.01 9.53 -18.98
CA ASN A 87 11.74 10.81 -18.93
C ASN A 87 11.21 11.82 -17.90
N GLY A 88 10.63 11.32 -16.81
CA GLY A 88 9.93 12.11 -15.80
C GLY A 88 8.58 11.48 -15.48
N ARG A 89 7.73 12.21 -14.73
CA ARG A 89 6.35 11.83 -14.47
C ARG A 89 5.42 12.77 -15.26
N PRO A 90 4.74 12.30 -16.31
CA PRO A 90 3.80 13.11 -17.07
C PRO A 90 2.64 13.55 -16.19
N LYS A 91 2.22 14.81 -16.38
CA LYS A 91 1.11 15.42 -15.66
C LYS A 91 -0.13 15.40 -16.55
N ILE A 92 -1.12 14.64 -16.14
CA ILE A 92 -2.41 14.51 -16.82
C ILE A 92 -3.41 15.38 -16.06
N ASP A 93 -3.55 16.62 -16.55
CA ASP A 93 -4.45 17.61 -15.99
C ASP A 93 -5.79 17.53 -16.73
N ALA A 94 -6.88 17.27 -16.01
CA ALA A 94 -8.21 17.21 -16.62
C ALA A 94 -8.60 18.52 -17.32
N GLY A 95 -8.06 19.67 -16.91
CA GLY A 95 -8.22 20.94 -17.60
C GLY A 95 -9.67 21.43 -17.72
N GLY A 96 -10.54 21.02 -16.79
CA GLY A 96 -11.99 21.28 -16.85
C GLY A 96 -12.78 20.38 -17.80
N ASN A 97 -12.11 19.45 -18.48
CA ASN A 97 -12.73 18.43 -19.32
C ASN A 97 -12.95 17.13 -18.52
N ASN A 98 -13.81 16.27 -19.05
CA ASN A 98 -13.94 14.89 -18.59
C ASN A 98 -14.33 13.96 -19.74
N ALA A 99 -13.91 12.71 -19.64
CA ALA A 99 -14.34 11.64 -20.50
C ALA A 99 -15.68 11.09 -20.01
N MET A 100 -16.68 11.10 -20.90
CA MET A 100 -17.99 10.44 -20.73
C MET A 100 -18.79 10.89 -19.50
N GLY A 101 -18.56 12.09 -18.97
CA GLY A 101 -19.19 12.54 -17.72
C GLY A 101 -18.64 11.85 -16.48
N LYS A 102 -17.45 11.21 -16.54
CA LYS A 102 -16.97 10.28 -15.50
C LYS A 102 -15.58 10.57 -14.95
N ALA A 103 -14.57 10.80 -15.79
CA ALA A 103 -13.18 10.82 -15.34
C ALA A 103 -12.20 11.52 -16.29
N THR A 104 -10.96 11.73 -15.86
CA THR A 104 -9.84 12.06 -16.77
C THR A 104 -9.65 10.91 -17.77
N TRP A 105 -9.43 9.69 -17.28
CA TRP A 105 -9.45 8.48 -18.12
C TRP A 105 -10.50 7.47 -17.66
N VAL A 106 -11.32 6.98 -18.60
CA VAL A 106 -12.25 5.87 -18.36
C VAL A 106 -11.65 4.60 -18.94
N VAL A 107 -11.21 3.70 -18.07
CA VAL A 107 -10.56 2.43 -18.42
C VAL A 107 -11.64 1.38 -18.71
N ILE A 108 -11.93 1.18 -20.00
CA ILE A 108 -12.94 0.23 -20.49
C ILE A 108 -12.29 -1.11 -20.82
N GLY A 109 -11.07 -1.10 -21.37
CA GLY A 109 -10.30 -2.29 -21.70
C GLY A 109 -9.96 -3.12 -20.45
N ASN A 110 -9.79 -4.43 -20.66
CA ASN A 110 -9.34 -5.35 -19.61
C ASN A 110 -7.81 -5.37 -19.53
N ASP A 111 -7.26 -5.78 -18.39
CA ASP A 111 -5.81 -6.02 -18.21
C ASP A 111 -4.97 -4.78 -18.54
N VAL A 112 -5.45 -3.59 -18.17
CA VAL A 112 -4.76 -2.33 -18.40
C VAL A 112 -3.80 -2.05 -17.24
N VAL A 113 -2.58 -1.65 -17.59
CA VAL A 113 -1.52 -1.27 -16.66
C VAL A 113 -1.22 0.22 -16.85
N VAL A 114 -1.22 0.99 -15.76
CA VAL A 114 -0.84 2.40 -15.73
C VAL A 114 0.32 2.59 -14.76
N GLU A 115 1.41 3.20 -15.24
CA GLU A 115 2.64 3.36 -14.47
C GLU A 115 3.17 4.79 -14.53
N ASN A 116 3.63 5.32 -13.40
CA ASN A 116 4.36 6.58 -13.30
C ASN A 116 3.64 7.77 -13.96
N VAL A 117 2.38 8.03 -13.57
CA VAL A 117 1.63 9.23 -14.01
C VAL A 117 1.21 10.09 -12.83
N GLU A 118 1.15 11.40 -13.01
CA GLU A 118 0.49 12.33 -12.09
C GLU A 118 -0.87 12.71 -12.69
N MET A 119 -1.98 12.58 -11.95
CA MET A 119 -3.31 12.87 -12.49
C MET A 119 -4.12 13.73 -11.51
N PHE A 120 -4.64 14.85 -12.00
CA PHE A 120 -5.36 15.80 -11.18
C PHE A 120 -6.45 16.59 -11.92
N GLY A 121 -7.31 17.26 -11.15
CA GLY A 121 -8.30 18.21 -11.64
C GLY A 121 -9.61 17.61 -12.14
N ALA A 122 -9.82 16.29 -12.03
CA ALA A 122 -11.03 15.65 -12.53
C ALA A 122 -12.27 16.11 -11.74
N LYS A 123 -13.21 16.74 -12.45
CA LYS A 123 -14.49 17.23 -11.93
C LYS A 123 -15.60 16.99 -12.94
N VAL A 124 -16.76 16.56 -12.47
CA VAL A 124 -17.93 16.27 -13.31
C VAL A 124 -19.20 16.86 -12.67
N PRO A 125 -20.29 17.07 -13.45
CA PRO A 125 -21.49 17.74 -12.93
C PRO A 125 -22.16 17.07 -11.72
N ASP A 126 -22.07 15.74 -11.59
CA ASP A 126 -22.62 14.99 -10.45
C ASP A 126 -21.64 14.84 -9.27
N GLN A 127 -20.53 15.57 -9.30
CA GLN A 127 -19.56 15.69 -8.19
C GLN A 127 -18.89 14.36 -7.83
N ASN A 128 -18.69 13.50 -8.82
CA ASN A 128 -18.18 12.13 -8.63
C ASN A 128 -17.08 11.76 -9.65
N GLY A 129 -16.34 12.75 -10.12
CA GLY A 129 -15.38 12.64 -11.21
C GLY A 129 -14.07 12.01 -10.77
N ALA A 130 -13.59 10.97 -11.47
CA ALA A 130 -12.38 10.28 -11.06
C ALA A 130 -11.14 10.68 -11.90
N ALA A 131 -9.92 10.60 -11.36
CA ALA A 131 -8.75 10.53 -12.25
C ALA A 131 -8.83 9.27 -13.13
N LEU A 132 -9.16 8.12 -12.52
CA LEU A 132 -9.38 6.85 -13.22
C LEU A 132 -10.76 6.27 -12.88
N ARG A 133 -11.60 6.09 -13.90
CA ARG A 133 -12.84 5.30 -13.81
C ARG A 133 -12.58 3.89 -14.33
N LEU A 134 -12.76 2.88 -13.49
CA LEU A 134 -12.52 1.48 -13.87
C LEU A 134 -13.82 0.77 -14.28
N GLU A 135 -13.97 0.49 -15.57
CA GLU A 135 -15.11 -0.25 -16.14
C GLU A 135 -14.73 -1.63 -16.70
N GLY A 136 -13.48 -1.80 -17.10
CA GLY A 136 -12.89 -3.09 -17.48
C GLY A 136 -12.50 -3.97 -16.29
N ASN A 137 -12.18 -5.24 -16.59
CA ASN A 137 -11.65 -6.21 -15.64
C ASN A 137 -10.14 -6.17 -15.57
N ASN A 138 -9.58 -6.45 -14.40
CA ASN A 138 -8.14 -6.49 -14.13
C ASN A 138 -7.44 -5.16 -14.42
N PHE A 139 -6.91 -4.56 -13.36
CA PHE A 139 -6.25 -3.26 -13.48
C PHE A 139 -5.03 -3.21 -12.59
N THR A 140 -3.97 -2.58 -13.09
CA THR A 140 -2.77 -2.32 -12.32
C THR A 140 -2.38 -0.85 -12.36
N LEU A 141 -2.12 -0.27 -11.19
CA LEU A 141 -1.53 1.07 -11.04
C LEU A 141 -0.22 0.98 -10.26
N ARG A 142 0.85 1.59 -10.79
CA ARG A 142 2.17 1.61 -10.14
C ARG A 142 2.84 2.97 -10.18
N GLY A 143 3.49 3.38 -9.09
CA GLY A 143 4.43 4.50 -9.14
C GLY A 143 3.79 5.87 -9.44
N SER A 144 2.47 5.99 -9.30
CA SER A 144 1.68 7.14 -9.75
C SER A 144 1.30 8.07 -8.59
N PHE A 145 0.77 9.25 -8.92
CA PHE A 145 0.21 10.19 -7.94
C PHE A 145 -1.12 10.74 -8.42
N LEU A 146 -2.20 10.41 -7.71
CA LEU A 146 -3.56 10.82 -8.05
C LEU A 146 -4.07 11.78 -6.98
N HIS A 147 -4.27 13.04 -7.32
CA HIS A 147 -4.60 14.08 -6.34
C HIS A 147 -5.49 15.19 -6.88
N ASP A 148 -6.15 15.94 -5.98
CA ASP A 148 -6.98 17.10 -6.34
C ASP A 148 -8.07 16.77 -7.39
N ASN A 149 -8.63 15.58 -7.30
CA ASN A 149 -9.80 15.14 -8.07
C ASN A 149 -11.02 15.01 -7.14
N GLU A 150 -12.23 14.88 -7.70
CA GLU A 150 -13.37 14.47 -6.87
C GLU A 150 -13.15 13.04 -6.34
N ASN A 151 -12.70 12.10 -7.17
CA ASN A 151 -12.16 10.80 -6.75
C ASN A 151 -10.77 10.55 -7.36
N GLY A 152 -9.87 9.89 -6.64
CA GLY A 152 -8.65 9.37 -7.27
C GLY A 152 -9.02 8.23 -8.24
N ILE A 153 -9.57 7.15 -7.69
CA ILE A 153 -10.11 6.03 -8.48
C ILE A 153 -11.54 5.74 -8.06
N LEU A 154 -12.38 5.43 -9.05
CA LEU A 154 -13.73 4.94 -8.82
C LEU A 154 -14.04 3.80 -9.81
N GLY A 155 -14.38 2.61 -9.30
CA GLY A 155 -14.89 1.53 -10.16
C GLY A 155 -14.51 0.14 -9.68
N GLY A 156 -14.48 -0.82 -10.61
CA GLY A 156 -14.25 -2.24 -10.32
C GLY A 156 -15.51 -2.92 -9.79
N LEU A 157 -16.43 -3.32 -10.68
CA LEU A 157 -17.77 -3.80 -10.30
C LEU A 157 -17.99 -5.28 -10.57
N THR A 158 -16.96 -6.01 -10.98
CA THR A 158 -17.04 -7.41 -11.42
C THR A 158 -16.18 -8.30 -10.52
N ARG A 159 -16.80 -9.32 -9.93
CA ARG A 159 -16.13 -10.26 -9.01
C ARG A 159 -15.06 -11.15 -9.68
N SER A 160 -14.93 -11.11 -11.00
CA SER A 160 -13.82 -11.73 -11.74
C SER A 160 -12.58 -10.85 -11.84
N SER A 161 -12.68 -9.56 -11.50
CA SER A 161 -11.59 -8.58 -11.63
C SER A 161 -10.61 -8.68 -10.45
N ASN A 162 -9.32 -8.54 -10.76
CA ASN A 162 -8.25 -8.42 -9.77
C ASN A 162 -7.52 -7.08 -9.94
N ILE A 163 -7.42 -6.31 -8.86
CA ILE A 163 -6.82 -4.98 -8.89
C ILE A 163 -5.52 -5.00 -8.10
N LEU A 164 -4.44 -4.51 -8.70
CA LEU A 164 -3.15 -4.27 -8.05
C LEU A 164 -2.85 -2.78 -8.04
N ILE A 165 -2.60 -2.21 -6.86
CA ILE A 165 -2.15 -0.83 -6.70
C ILE A 165 -0.91 -0.87 -5.81
N GLU A 166 0.21 -0.42 -6.34
CA GLU A 166 1.46 -0.37 -5.59
C GLU A 166 2.30 0.87 -5.84
N ASN A 167 3.10 1.23 -4.85
CA ASN A 167 4.02 2.38 -4.93
C ASN A 167 3.35 3.68 -5.39
N THR A 168 2.06 3.85 -5.07
CA THR A 168 1.24 4.95 -5.55
C THR A 168 0.86 5.87 -4.41
N GLU A 169 0.80 7.16 -4.70
CA GLU A 169 0.35 8.20 -3.79
C GLU A 169 -1.05 8.69 -4.16
N PHE A 170 -1.89 8.91 -3.14
CA PHE A 170 -3.22 9.50 -3.26
C PHE A 170 -3.37 10.60 -2.22
N GLY A 171 -3.70 11.81 -2.66
CA GLY A 171 -3.82 12.97 -1.77
C GLY A 171 -4.93 13.92 -2.19
N HIS A 172 -5.60 14.58 -1.25
CA HIS A 172 -6.52 15.70 -1.54
C HIS A 172 -7.69 15.39 -2.49
N ASN A 173 -8.00 14.12 -2.74
CA ASN A 173 -9.19 13.79 -3.50
C ASN A 173 -10.42 13.85 -2.59
N GLY A 174 -11.54 14.30 -3.14
CA GLY A 174 -12.80 14.43 -2.44
C GLY A 174 -13.49 15.74 -2.77
N PHE A 175 -14.82 15.68 -2.89
CA PHE A 175 -15.68 16.85 -3.10
C PHE A 175 -16.11 17.52 -1.79
N GLY A 176 -15.86 16.91 -0.62
CA GLY A 176 -16.26 17.44 0.68
C GLY A 176 -17.61 16.93 1.23
N THR A 177 -18.31 16.06 0.50
CA THR A 177 -19.63 15.52 0.90
C THR A 177 -19.56 14.18 1.64
N GLY A 178 -18.42 13.49 1.57
CA GLY A 178 -18.23 12.16 2.15
C GLY A 178 -18.56 10.98 1.25
N PHE A 179 -19.08 11.23 0.05
CA PHE A 179 -19.40 10.18 -0.94
C PHE A 179 -18.32 9.96 -2.00
N THR A 180 -17.26 10.76 -1.95
CA THR A 180 -16.11 10.69 -2.85
C THR A 180 -14.84 10.43 -2.05
N HIS A 181 -13.84 9.81 -2.66
CA HIS A 181 -12.73 9.19 -1.93
C HIS A 181 -11.40 9.33 -2.67
N ASN A 182 -10.29 9.15 -1.94
CA ASN A 182 -8.99 8.89 -2.58
C ASN A 182 -9.07 7.66 -3.48
N LEU A 183 -9.70 6.59 -2.99
CA LEU A 183 -9.83 5.34 -3.71
C LEU A 183 -11.13 4.63 -3.33
N TYR A 184 -11.98 4.38 -4.32
CA TYR A 184 -13.15 3.51 -4.21
C TYR A 184 -13.00 2.32 -5.17
N ILE A 185 -12.83 1.13 -4.60
CA ILE A 185 -12.90 -0.15 -5.30
C ILE A 185 -14.24 -0.83 -4.99
N GLY A 186 -15.02 -1.11 -6.02
CA GLY A 186 -16.30 -1.79 -5.92
C GLY A 186 -16.16 -3.31 -5.72
N ASN A 187 -17.21 -4.04 -6.11
CA ASN A 187 -17.29 -5.49 -5.91
C ASN A 187 -16.39 -6.27 -6.89
N VAL A 188 -15.10 -6.36 -6.56
CA VAL A 188 -14.09 -7.13 -7.32
C VAL A 188 -13.73 -8.46 -6.65
N GLY A 189 -13.01 -9.31 -7.38
CA GLY A 189 -12.47 -10.57 -6.85
C GLY A 189 -11.36 -10.33 -5.84
N SER A 190 -10.38 -9.48 -6.17
CA SER A 190 -9.35 -9.09 -5.22
C SER A 190 -8.84 -7.65 -5.39
N LEU A 191 -8.40 -7.07 -4.28
CA LEU A 191 -7.56 -5.87 -4.25
C LEU A 191 -6.25 -6.21 -3.54
N THR A 192 -5.12 -5.98 -4.21
CA THR A 192 -3.81 -5.88 -3.59
C THR A 192 -3.40 -4.41 -3.56
N PHE A 193 -3.28 -3.85 -2.35
CA PHE A 193 -2.90 -2.47 -2.10
C PHE A 193 -1.64 -2.48 -1.23
N ARG A 194 -0.47 -2.20 -1.81
CA ARG A 194 0.81 -2.28 -1.08
C ARG A 194 1.79 -1.15 -1.37
N TYR A 195 2.58 -0.76 -0.37
CA TYR A 195 3.62 0.27 -0.52
C TYR A 195 3.08 1.64 -0.92
N ASN A 196 1.79 1.90 -0.71
CA ASN A 196 1.13 3.13 -1.11
C ASN A 196 1.14 4.17 0.00
N TYR A 197 0.96 5.42 -0.38
CA TYR A 197 0.65 6.52 0.54
C TYR A 197 -0.73 7.06 0.22
N SER A 198 -1.70 6.93 1.12
CA SER A 198 -3.01 7.59 0.94
C SER A 198 -3.26 8.53 2.11
N HIS A 199 -3.59 9.79 1.81
CA HIS A 199 -3.65 10.83 2.82
C HIS A 199 -4.62 11.93 2.42
N ASP A 200 -5.01 12.73 3.41
CA ASP A 200 -5.70 13.99 3.19
C ASP A 200 -6.93 13.90 2.27
N ALA A 201 -7.74 12.84 2.37
CA ALA A 201 -9.03 12.83 1.70
C ALA A 201 -9.85 14.06 2.12
N ASN A 202 -10.37 14.82 1.15
CA ASN A 202 -11.21 15.99 1.39
C ASN A 202 -12.62 15.54 1.74
N VAL A 203 -12.79 15.06 2.98
CA VAL A 203 -13.93 14.24 3.41
C VAL A 203 -13.96 12.93 2.61
N GLY A 204 -14.64 11.90 3.09
CA GLY A 204 -14.64 10.57 2.46
C GLY A 204 -13.57 9.66 3.03
N HIS A 205 -12.96 8.77 2.25
CA HIS A 205 -12.09 7.72 2.80
C HIS A 205 -10.75 7.72 2.08
N ASN A 206 -9.69 7.36 2.80
CA ASN A 206 -8.40 7.12 2.17
C ASN A 206 -8.43 5.85 1.32
N LEU A 207 -9.08 4.78 1.80
CA LEU A 207 -9.39 3.59 1.02
C LEU A 207 -10.80 3.09 1.32
N LYS A 208 -11.62 2.88 0.28
CA LYS A 208 -12.86 2.08 0.34
C LYS A 208 -12.74 0.89 -0.60
N SER A 209 -12.95 -0.33 -0.12
CA SER A 209 -12.91 -1.54 -0.96
C SER A 209 -14.01 -2.54 -0.64
N ARG A 210 -14.73 -2.98 -1.67
CA ARG A 210 -15.74 -4.05 -1.59
C ARG A 210 -15.26 -5.38 -2.18
N ALA A 211 -13.94 -5.54 -2.36
CA ALA A 211 -13.37 -6.77 -2.89
C ALA A 211 -13.67 -7.97 -1.99
N LEU A 212 -13.81 -9.17 -2.60
CA LEU A 212 -13.93 -10.43 -1.85
C LEU A 212 -12.68 -10.72 -1.02
N VAL A 213 -11.51 -10.42 -1.58
CA VAL A 213 -10.21 -10.59 -0.93
C VAL A 213 -9.42 -9.26 -0.97
N ASN A 214 -9.00 -8.77 0.19
CA ASN A 214 -8.20 -7.55 0.31
C ASN A 214 -6.84 -7.88 0.92
N THR A 215 -5.76 -7.55 0.21
CA THR A 215 -4.40 -7.53 0.76
C THR A 215 -3.95 -6.09 0.87
N ILE A 216 -3.99 -5.54 2.07
CA ILE A 216 -3.60 -4.17 2.39
C ILE A 216 -2.33 -4.24 3.22
N ALA A 217 -1.18 -4.12 2.56
CA ALA A 217 0.10 -4.42 3.19
C ALA A 217 1.16 -3.32 3.01
N TYR A 218 1.84 -2.96 4.10
CA TYR A 218 3.00 -2.06 4.07
C TYR A 218 2.69 -0.70 3.45
N ASN A 219 1.50 -0.17 3.71
CA ASN A 219 1.08 1.16 3.27
C ASN A 219 1.22 2.17 4.40
N ARG A 220 1.05 3.42 4.03
CA ARG A 220 0.86 4.52 4.96
C ARG A 220 -0.47 5.21 4.67
N PHE A 221 -1.31 5.30 5.70
CA PHE A 221 -2.50 6.12 5.76
C PHE A 221 -2.24 7.19 6.80
N SER A 222 -1.97 8.43 6.41
CA SER A 222 -1.71 9.51 7.38
C SER A 222 -1.79 10.88 6.71
N SER A 223 -2.67 11.76 7.18
CA SER A 223 -2.75 13.14 6.73
C SER A 223 -1.43 13.89 6.95
N THR A 224 -1.13 14.83 6.06
CA THR A 224 -0.02 15.77 6.24
C THR A 224 -0.30 16.69 7.43
N PRO A 225 0.72 17.17 8.14
CA PRO A 225 0.50 18.05 9.28
C PRO A 225 -0.06 19.39 8.77
N PRO A 226 -1.03 20.01 9.49
CA PRO A 226 -1.57 21.30 9.10
C PRO A 226 -0.46 22.34 8.84
N GLY A 227 -0.51 23.00 7.68
CA GLY A 227 0.44 24.07 7.32
C GLY A 227 1.72 23.63 6.58
N GLN A 228 1.89 22.34 6.25
CA GLN A 228 2.92 21.93 5.28
C GLN A 228 2.53 22.29 3.84
N ILE A 229 3.54 22.55 2.99
CA ILE A 229 3.36 22.81 1.55
C ILE A 229 2.59 21.62 0.94
N GLY A 230 1.44 21.91 0.31
CA GLY A 230 0.51 20.88 -0.21
C GLY A 230 -0.76 20.71 0.63
N SER A 231 -0.80 21.17 1.88
CA SER A 231 -1.99 21.16 2.72
C SER A 231 -2.87 22.38 2.42
N THR A 232 -3.96 22.21 1.67
CA THR A 232 -4.90 23.31 1.36
C THR A 232 -6.00 23.48 2.41
N ALA A 233 -6.26 22.43 3.18
CA ALA A 233 -6.86 22.36 4.51
C ALA A 233 -6.67 20.89 4.90
N SER A 234 -6.09 20.59 6.07
CA SER A 234 -5.80 19.21 6.52
C SER A 234 -6.99 18.32 6.17
N GLY A 235 -6.80 17.35 5.26
CA GLY A 235 -7.93 16.53 4.81
C GLY A 235 -8.56 15.90 6.04
N GLN A 236 -9.90 15.91 6.09
CA GLN A 236 -10.66 15.35 7.19
C GLN A 236 -11.23 13.99 6.75
N PRO A 237 -10.40 12.94 6.62
CA PRO A 237 -10.90 11.64 6.26
C PRO A 237 -11.94 11.18 7.29
N SER A 238 -12.90 10.40 6.80
CA SER A 238 -13.85 9.64 7.61
C SER A 238 -13.15 8.38 8.09
N TYR A 239 -12.99 7.37 7.24
CA TYR A 239 -12.21 6.17 7.54
C TYR A 239 -10.85 6.23 6.85
N GLU A 240 -9.82 5.75 7.54
CA GLU A 240 -8.51 5.49 6.90
C GLU A 240 -8.62 4.30 5.95
N ILE A 241 -9.31 3.25 6.40
CA ILE A 241 -9.62 2.06 5.62
C ILE A 241 -11.07 1.66 5.89
N ASP A 242 -11.86 1.52 4.83
CA ASP A 242 -13.22 1.01 4.88
C ASP A 242 -13.39 -0.24 4.00
N LEU A 243 -13.76 -1.35 4.65
CA LEU A 243 -14.08 -2.65 4.06
C LEU A 243 -15.54 -2.97 4.36
N PRO A 244 -16.49 -2.26 3.73
CA PRO A 244 -17.86 -2.15 4.23
C PRO A 244 -18.63 -3.46 4.12
N ASN A 245 -18.24 -4.37 3.23
CA ASN A 245 -18.93 -5.64 3.00
C ASN A 245 -18.26 -6.86 3.63
N ALA A 246 -17.26 -6.64 4.50
CA ALA A 246 -16.37 -7.69 5.00
C ALA A 246 -15.66 -8.42 3.83
N GLY A 247 -15.14 -9.63 4.07
CA GLY A 247 -14.44 -10.45 3.07
C GLY A 247 -13.33 -11.26 3.71
N THR A 248 -12.37 -11.73 2.93
CA THR A 248 -11.07 -12.09 3.50
C THR A 248 -10.16 -10.87 3.41
N ALA A 249 -9.62 -10.39 4.52
CA ALA A 249 -8.80 -9.19 4.57
C ALA A 249 -7.51 -9.42 5.37
N TYR A 250 -6.38 -9.09 4.72
CA TYR A 250 -5.04 -9.08 5.29
C TYR A 250 -4.59 -7.62 5.43
N VAL A 251 -4.61 -7.09 6.65
CA VAL A 251 -4.12 -5.75 6.99
C VAL A 251 -2.80 -5.94 7.72
N ILE A 252 -1.67 -5.84 6.99
CA ILE A 252 -0.36 -6.27 7.49
C ILE A 252 0.69 -5.15 7.36
N GLY A 253 1.39 -4.82 8.44
CA GLY A 253 2.57 -3.96 8.34
C GLY A 253 2.29 -2.51 7.96
N ASN A 254 1.05 -2.03 8.10
CA ASN A 254 0.67 -0.67 7.71
C ASN A 254 0.89 0.35 8.84
N VAL A 255 1.18 1.58 8.45
CA VAL A 255 0.96 2.75 9.31
C VAL A 255 -0.44 3.28 9.03
N ILE A 256 -1.26 3.40 10.07
CA ILE A 256 -2.63 3.91 9.98
C ILE A 256 -2.78 5.00 11.03
N GLU A 257 -2.77 6.26 10.60
CA GLU A 257 -2.79 7.43 11.46
C GLU A 257 -4.01 8.30 11.12
N GLN A 258 -4.88 8.47 12.10
CA GLN A 258 -6.06 9.32 11.98
C GLN A 258 -5.73 10.70 12.56
N PRO A 259 -6.00 11.80 11.82
CA PRO A 259 -5.73 13.15 12.29
C PRO A 259 -6.68 13.57 13.42
N SER A 260 -6.25 14.56 14.20
CA SER A 260 -7.03 15.13 15.31
C SER A 260 -8.37 15.73 14.89
N ILE A 261 -8.47 16.16 13.63
CA ILE A 261 -9.72 16.58 13.01
C ILE A 261 -10.06 15.57 11.91
N ASN A 262 -11.06 14.75 12.17
CA ASN A 262 -11.57 13.70 11.29
C ASN A 262 -13.10 13.70 11.29
N GLN A 263 -13.69 13.06 10.29
CA GLN A 263 -15.16 12.98 10.14
C GLN A 263 -15.76 11.78 10.88
N ASN A 264 -15.00 10.71 11.08
CA ASN A 264 -15.44 9.50 11.76
C ASN A 264 -14.36 8.99 12.72
N PRO A 265 -14.72 8.60 13.95
CA PRO A 265 -13.73 8.18 14.94
C PRO A 265 -13.15 6.79 14.65
N SER A 266 -13.65 6.06 13.65
CA SER A 266 -13.14 4.73 13.33
C SER A 266 -12.02 4.79 12.30
N MET A 267 -10.95 4.04 12.50
CA MET A 267 -9.79 4.07 11.60
C MET A 267 -9.89 2.97 10.53
N LEU A 268 -10.01 1.71 10.97
CA LEU A 268 -10.31 0.55 10.13
C LEU A 268 -11.76 0.12 10.36
N ALA A 269 -12.64 0.29 9.37
CA ALA A 269 -14.00 -0.21 9.40
C ALA A 269 -14.13 -1.52 8.61
N TYR A 270 -14.78 -2.51 9.21
CA TYR A 270 -14.94 -3.84 8.62
C TYR A 270 -16.37 -4.35 8.77
N GLY A 271 -17.05 -4.55 7.64
CA GLY A 271 -18.42 -5.05 7.59
C GLY A 271 -19.48 -4.05 8.07
N GLU A 272 -19.19 -2.75 8.06
CA GLU A 272 -20.08 -1.70 8.58
C GLU A 272 -21.39 -1.58 7.79
N GLU A 273 -21.34 -1.68 6.45
CA GLU A 273 -22.53 -1.69 5.58
C GLU A 273 -23.17 -3.10 5.50
N GLY A 274 -22.70 -4.04 6.32
CA GLY A 274 -23.17 -5.42 6.40
C GLY A 274 -22.22 -6.42 5.74
N ALA A 275 -21.98 -7.54 6.44
CA ALA A 275 -21.09 -8.63 6.02
C ALA A 275 -21.72 -9.48 4.89
N SER A 276 -21.85 -8.90 3.71
CA SER A 276 -22.47 -9.50 2.53
C SER A 276 -21.51 -10.32 1.66
N ASN A 277 -20.19 -10.16 1.85
CA ASN A 277 -19.21 -11.06 1.26
C ASN A 277 -19.22 -12.44 1.95
N PRO A 278 -18.93 -13.53 1.22
CA PRO A 278 -19.08 -14.89 1.73
C PRO A 278 -18.08 -15.24 2.83
N ALA A 279 -16.87 -14.69 2.76
CA ALA A 279 -15.84 -14.83 3.79
C ALA A 279 -15.88 -13.65 4.76
N GLN A 280 -15.40 -13.87 5.98
CA GLN A 280 -15.39 -12.86 7.04
C GLN A 280 -14.07 -12.81 7.81
N ASP A 281 -13.00 -13.43 7.30
CA ASP A 281 -11.70 -13.49 7.96
C ASP A 281 -10.96 -12.13 7.88
N LEU A 282 -10.80 -11.47 9.02
CA LEU A 282 -9.94 -10.28 9.12
C LEU A 282 -8.69 -10.60 9.95
N TYR A 283 -7.52 -10.40 9.33
CA TYR A 283 -6.21 -10.49 9.95
C TYR A 283 -5.58 -9.10 10.01
N VAL A 284 -5.36 -8.58 11.22
CA VAL A 284 -4.71 -7.30 11.47
C VAL A 284 -3.40 -7.58 12.20
N VAL A 285 -2.30 -7.56 11.46
CA VAL A 285 -1.01 -8.05 11.95
C VAL A 285 0.11 -7.03 11.77
N ASN A 286 0.86 -6.76 12.84
CA ASN A 286 2.05 -5.90 12.79
C ASN A 286 1.77 -4.50 12.20
N ASN A 287 0.62 -3.90 12.48
CA ASN A 287 0.33 -2.52 12.09
C ASN A 287 0.67 -1.54 13.21
N THR A 288 0.95 -0.29 12.85
CA THR A 288 1.05 0.82 13.79
C THR A 288 -0.16 1.72 13.58
N PHE A 289 -1.12 1.65 14.49
CA PHE A 289 -2.25 2.58 14.55
C PHE A 289 -1.93 3.76 15.46
N ILE A 290 -2.27 4.96 15.00
CA ILE A 290 -2.07 6.22 15.73
C ILE A 290 -3.34 7.05 15.62
N ASN A 291 -3.95 7.42 16.74
CA ASN A 291 -5.07 8.33 16.77
C ASN A 291 -4.68 9.67 17.42
N ASP A 292 -4.68 10.73 16.61
CA ASP A 292 -4.44 12.09 17.10
C ASP A 292 -5.71 12.78 17.62
N ASP A 293 -6.89 12.17 17.45
CA ASP A 293 -8.09 12.63 18.13
C ASP A 293 -7.98 12.29 19.62
N SER A 294 -7.66 13.31 20.41
CA SER A 294 -7.48 13.20 21.86
C SER A 294 -8.77 12.96 22.65
N SER A 295 -9.94 12.99 22.00
CA SER A 295 -11.24 12.95 22.67
C SER A 295 -12.01 11.64 22.48
N ARG A 296 -11.78 10.94 21.37
CA ARG A 296 -12.55 9.75 20.95
C ARG A 296 -11.73 8.92 19.96
N GLY A 297 -12.14 7.68 19.74
CA GLY A 297 -11.52 6.82 18.71
C GLY A 297 -11.97 5.37 18.79
N THR A 298 -11.99 4.71 17.63
CA THR A 298 -12.17 3.26 17.48
C THR A 298 -11.13 2.76 16.48
N PHE A 299 -10.10 2.06 16.96
CA PHE A 299 -9.03 1.60 16.07
C PHE A 299 -9.56 0.64 15.00
N ILE A 300 -10.41 -0.33 15.41
CA ILE A 300 -11.00 -1.31 14.50
C ILE A 300 -12.50 -1.45 14.78
N PHE A 301 -13.32 -0.84 13.94
CA PHE A 301 -14.76 -1.06 13.96
C PHE A 301 -15.10 -2.35 13.21
N VAL A 302 -15.85 -3.22 13.86
CA VAL A 302 -16.39 -4.46 13.30
C VAL A 302 -17.91 -4.42 13.37
N GLY A 303 -18.56 -4.52 12.21
CA GLY A 303 -20.01 -4.54 12.10
C GLY A 303 -20.64 -5.78 12.74
N GLY A 304 -21.82 -5.63 13.34
CA GLY A 304 -22.48 -6.71 14.11
C GLY A 304 -22.87 -7.96 13.30
N GLY A 305 -22.88 -7.87 11.96
CA GLY A 305 -23.08 -9.02 11.07
C GLY A 305 -21.84 -9.92 10.89
N VAL A 306 -20.67 -9.47 11.35
CA VAL A 306 -19.43 -10.25 11.31
C VAL A 306 -19.40 -11.18 12.53
N THR A 307 -19.59 -12.48 12.30
CA THR A 307 -19.65 -13.49 13.35
C THR A 307 -18.30 -14.17 13.58
N THR A 308 -17.41 -14.12 12.60
CA THR A 308 -16.06 -14.66 12.69
C THR A 308 -15.19 -13.75 13.58
N PRO A 309 -14.53 -14.27 14.62
CA PRO A 309 -13.57 -13.51 15.40
C PRO A 309 -12.43 -12.96 14.53
N ILE A 310 -12.18 -11.66 14.60
CA ILE A 310 -11.03 -11.05 13.93
C ILE A 310 -9.74 -11.43 14.68
N LEU A 311 -8.63 -11.56 13.95
CA LEU A 311 -7.30 -11.69 14.55
C LEU A 311 -6.61 -10.33 14.59
N MET A 312 -6.22 -9.89 15.79
CA MET A 312 -5.34 -8.74 15.99
C MET A 312 -4.04 -9.25 16.64
N GLN A 313 -2.91 -9.16 15.95
CA GLN A 313 -1.63 -9.62 16.48
C GLN A 313 -0.48 -8.64 16.25
N ASN A 314 0.35 -8.40 17.27
CA ASN A 314 1.56 -7.57 17.17
C ASN A 314 1.32 -6.14 16.67
N ASN A 315 0.16 -5.54 16.89
CA ASN A 315 -0.13 -4.16 16.51
C ASN A 315 0.23 -3.18 17.63
N ILE A 316 0.63 -1.97 17.27
CA ILE A 316 0.62 -0.81 18.17
C ILE A 316 -0.73 -0.11 18.01
N PHE A 317 -1.41 0.15 19.13
CA PHE A 317 -2.58 1.04 19.20
C PHE A 317 -2.22 2.25 20.06
N ALA A 318 -1.91 3.35 19.40
CA ALA A 318 -1.46 4.59 20.03
C ALA A 318 -2.56 5.66 20.04
N GLY A 319 -2.82 6.27 21.20
CA GLY A 319 -3.80 7.36 21.35
C GLY A 319 -5.09 6.93 22.05
N VAL A 320 -6.05 7.85 22.14
CA VAL A 320 -7.34 7.63 22.81
C VAL A 320 -8.25 6.78 21.94
N GLY A 321 -8.94 5.79 22.52
CA GLY A 321 -9.97 5.04 21.82
C GLY A 321 -10.14 3.60 22.26
N SER A 322 -11.21 2.97 21.77
CA SER A 322 -11.42 1.53 21.90
C SER A 322 -10.65 0.79 20.80
N VAL A 323 -10.00 -0.34 21.13
CA VAL A 323 -9.25 -1.11 20.11
C VAL A 323 -10.18 -1.79 19.12
N THR A 324 -11.27 -2.39 19.60
CA THR A 324 -12.26 -2.98 18.70
C THR A 324 -13.65 -3.01 19.31
N THR A 325 -14.67 -2.99 18.45
CA THR A 325 -16.07 -3.19 18.84
C THR A 325 -16.45 -4.67 18.95
N GLN A 326 -15.63 -5.61 18.47
CA GLN A 326 -15.93 -7.04 18.54
C GLN A 326 -15.42 -7.64 19.85
N ALA A 327 -16.35 -8.03 20.73
CA ALA A 327 -16.02 -8.53 22.07
C ALA A 327 -15.26 -9.88 22.07
N ASN A 328 -15.48 -10.73 21.07
CA ASN A 328 -14.82 -12.03 20.93
C ASN A 328 -13.60 -11.99 20.00
N ALA A 329 -13.06 -10.81 19.68
CA ALA A 329 -11.85 -10.69 18.89
C ALA A 329 -10.67 -11.42 19.52
N ILE A 330 -9.82 -12.01 18.68
CA ILE A 330 -8.58 -12.68 19.11
C ILE A 330 -7.49 -11.62 19.23
N ASP A 331 -7.20 -11.19 20.45
CA ASP A 331 -6.16 -10.21 20.78
C ASP A 331 -4.87 -10.91 21.25
N LYS A 332 -3.78 -10.77 20.49
CA LYS A 332 -2.47 -11.38 20.79
C LYS A 332 -1.34 -10.36 20.70
N THR A 333 -0.57 -10.21 21.77
CA THR A 333 0.70 -9.43 21.77
C THR A 333 0.59 -8.04 21.12
N ASN A 334 -0.57 -7.38 21.25
CA ASN A 334 -0.73 -5.99 20.83
C ASN A 334 -0.23 -5.06 21.95
N TYR A 335 0.34 -3.92 21.58
CA TYR A 335 0.81 -2.90 22.52
C TYR A 335 -0.12 -1.68 22.49
N ARG A 336 -0.66 -1.32 23.64
CA ARG A 336 -1.59 -0.19 23.79
C ARG A 336 -0.91 0.90 24.60
N THR A 337 -0.89 2.12 24.08
CA THR A 337 -0.24 3.26 24.73
C THR A 337 -0.90 4.57 24.30
N LEU A 338 -0.77 5.62 25.10
CA LEU A 338 -1.15 6.97 24.66
C LEU A 338 -0.05 7.63 23.82
N SER A 339 1.21 7.27 24.07
CA SER A 339 2.37 7.90 23.43
C SER A 339 3.48 6.86 23.24
N PRO A 340 3.55 6.20 22.08
CA PRO A 340 4.62 5.27 21.75
C PRO A 340 5.95 6.02 21.53
N ALA A 341 7.06 5.40 21.94
CA ALA A 341 8.40 5.94 21.70
C ALA A 341 8.88 5.57 20.29
N PHE A 342 8.85 6.54 19.37
CA PHE A 342 9.41 6.44 18.02
C PHE A 342 10.67 7.29 17.87
N VAL A 343 11.52 6.94 16.91
CA VAL A 343 12.77 7.66 16.64
C VAL A 343 12.52 9.13 16.30
N ASP A 344 11.60 9.42 15.38
CA ASP A 344 11.19 10.78 15.04
C ASP A 344 9.78 10.77 14.45
N ARG A 345 8.78 10.91 15.32
CA ARG A 345 7.38 10.95 14.88
C ARG A 345 7.07 12.17 14.02
N ALA A 346 7.63 13.33 14.34
CA ALA A 346 7.35 14.58 13.63
C ALA A 346 7.89 14.56 12.19
N GLY A 347 9.05 13.91 11.99
CA GLY A 347 9.62 13.60 10.66
C GLY A 347 9.11 12.28 10.05
N TYR A 348 8.05 11.68 10.63
CA TYR A 348 7.43 10.44 10.17
C TYR A 348 8.29 9.17 10.16
N ASN A 349 9.38 9.18 10.93
CA ASN A 349 10.13 7.99 11.25
C ASN A 349 9.51 7.28 12.47
N LEU A 350 8.58 6.38 12.18
CA LEU A 350 7.86 5.57 13.19
C LEU A 350 8.58 4.27 13.55
N THR A 351 9.88 4.18 13.31
CA THR A 351 10.71 3.08 13.84
C THR A 351 10.70 3.16 15.37
N PRO A 352 10.59 2.03 16.11
CA PRO A 352 10.70 2.06 17.57
C PRO A 352 12.00 2.72 18.04
N ALA A 353 11.91 3.64 19.00
CA ALA A 353 13.09 4.25 19.60
C ALA A 353 13.86 3.21 20.46
N PRO A 354 15.18 3.36 20.63
CA PRO A 354 15.95 2.48 21.52
C PRO A 354 15.33 2.38 22.92
N GLY A 355 15.21 1.15 23.43
CA GLY A 355 14.59 0.87 24.75
C GLY A 355 13.06 0.87 24.75
N SER A 356 12.40 1.05 23.59
CA SER A 356 10.95 0.95 23.50
C SER A 356 10.46 -0.47 23.85
N ALA A 357 9.34 -0.55 24.58
CA ALA A 357 8.77 -1.81 25.06
C ALA A 357 8.20 -2.72 23.95
N VAL A 358 8.20 -2.24 22.70
CA VAL A 358 7.74 -3.00 21.52
C VAL A 358 8.85 -3.78 20.84
N ILE A 359 10.12 -3.49 21.17
CA ILE A 359 11.29 -4.16 20.61
C ILE A 359 11.36 -5.59 21.18
N ASP A 360 11.54 -6.59 20.31
CA ASP A 360 11.60 -8.02 20.63
C ASP A 360 10.36 -8.55 21.40
N ALA A 361 9.26 -7.81 21.38
CA ALA A 361 8.09 -8.08 22.22
C ALA A 361 6.94 -8.79 21.50
N GLY A 362 7.02 -8.96 20.18
CA GLY A 362 5.99 -9.62 19.38
C GLY A 362 6.07 -11.14 19.49
N SER A 363 4.93 -11.79 19.23
CA SER A 363 4.86 -13.25 19.15
C SER A 363 4.99 -13.75 17.71
N PRO A 364 5.45 -15.01 17.48
CA PRO A 364 5.51 -15.60 16.16
C PRO A 364 4.18 -15.53 15.42
N VAL A 365 4.23 -15.09 14.18
CA VAL A 365 3.07 -14.90 13.33
C VAL A 365 2.85 -16.15 12.47
N GLY A 366 1.63 -16.70 12.51
CA GLY A 366 1.26 -17.93 11.84
C GLY A 366 0.78 -17.76 10.40
N LEU A 367 0.05 -18.77 9.93
CA LEU A 367 -0.65 -18.76 8.65
C LEU A 367 -2.12 -18.34 8.84
N SER A 368 -2.71 -17.78 7.78
CA SER A 368 -4.16 -17.62 7.66
C SER A 368 -4.86 -18.98 7.54
N ALA A 369 -6.19 -18.98 7.60
CA ALA A 369 -7.02 -20.16 7.32
C ALA A 369 -6.79 -20.73 5.90
N SER A 370 -6.40 -19.88 4.94
CA SER A 370 -6.05 -20.26 3.57
C SER A 370 -4.59 -20.69 3.39
N GLY A 371 -3.78 -20.69 4.46
CA GLY A 371 -2.36 -21.08 4.41
C GLY A 371 -1.40 -19.96 3.99
N LEU A 372 -1.87 -18.71 3.85
CA LEU A 372 -1.03 -17.55 3.56
C LEU A 372 -0.24 -17.15 4.81
N SER A 373 1.07 -16.92 4.67
CA SER A 373 1.86 -16.35 5.77
C SER A 373 1.39 -14.95 6.13
N LEU A 374 1.16 -14.71 7.42
CA LEU A 374 0.80 -13.39 7.94
C LEU A 374 2.02 -12.59 8.39
N ALA A 375 3.22 -13.19 8.39
CA ALA A 375 4.43 -12.57 8.88
C ALA A 375 4.88 -11.43 7.93
N PRO A 376 5.12 -10.21 8.44
CA PRO A 376 5.56 -9.11 7.60
C PRO A 376 6.99 -9.34 7.08
N THR A 377 7.20 -9.16 5.77
CA THR A 377 8.50 -9.29 5.10
C THR A 377 9.05 -7.95 4.60
N ALA A 378 8.23 -6.91 4.65
CA ALA A 378 8.58 -5.56 4.25
C ALA A 378 8.10 -4.55 5.30
N GLN A 379 8.57 -3.32 5.17
CA GLN A 379 8.04 -2.16 5.89
C GLN A 379 7.95 -0.98 4.93
N TYR A 380 7.00 -0.08 5.19
CA TYR A 380 6.80 1.10 4.36
C TYR A 380 8.04 2.01 4.39
N ARG A 381 8.38 2.61 3.26
CA ARG A 381 9.40 3.66 3.15
C ARG A 381 8.73 4.88 2.54
N HIS A 382 8.81 6.01 3.22
CA HIS A 382 8.24 7.24 2.71
C HIS A 382 9.13 7.82 1.57
N VAL A 383 8.59 8.27 0.44
CA VAL A 383 7.17 8.29 0.01
C VAL A 383 6.84 7.08 -0.88
N ALA A 384 5.67 6.47 -0.66
CA ALA A 384 5.06 5.41 -1.50
C ALA A 384 6.06 4.32 -1.95
N GLN A 385 6.90 3.87 -1.02
CA GLN A 385 7.95 2.88 -1.26
C GLN A 385 7.96 1.85 -0.15
N SER A 386 8.87 0.88 -0.29
CA SER A 386 9.12 -0.12 0.72
C SER A 386 10.60 -0.43 0.84
N THR A 387 10.92 -1.08 1.95
CA THR A 387 12.18 -1.77 2.16
C THR A 387 11.88 -3.13 2.77
N THR A 388 12.80 -4.08 2.64
CA THR A 388 12.74 -5.34 3.39
C THR A 388 12.65 -5.04 4.88
N ARG A 389 11.79 -5.77 5.60
CA ARG A 389 11.75 -5.72 7.06
C ARG A 389 13.01 -6.44 7.58
N PRO A 390 13.88 -5.77 8.34
CA PRO A 390 15.01 -6.44 8.99
C PRO A 390 14.53 -7.57 9.90
N VAL A 391 15.37 -8.59 10.06
CA VAL A 391 15.16 -9.63 11.07
C VAL A 391 16.15 -9.36 12.21
N ALA A 392 15.64 -8.91 13.36
CA ALA A 392 16.47 -8.58 14.51
C ALA A 392 15.83 -9.16 15.78
N GLY A 393 16.24 -10.37 16.16
CA GLY A 393 15.71 -11.03 17.35
C GLY A 393 14.28 -11.55 17.15
N ALA A 394 13.43 -11.38 18.16
CA ALA A 394 12.00 -11.67 18.04
C ALA A 394 11.32 -10.52 17.30
N ILE A 395 10.25 -10.82 16.56
CA ILE A 395 9.56 -9.79 15.78
C ILE A 395 9.08 -8.64 16.67
N ASP A 396 9.35 -7.40 16.27
CA ASP A 396 8.84 -6.24 17.00
C ASP A 396 7.32 -6.11 16.86
N ILE A 397 6.68 -5.51 17.87
CA ILE A 397 5.28 -5.08 17.75
C ILE A 397 5.23 -3.81 16.89
N GLY A 398 4.36 -3.78 15.88
CA GLY A 398 4.13 -2.64 14.99
C GLY A 398 4.67 -2.80 13.57
N ALA A 399 4.48 -1.75 12.78
CA ALA A 399 4.76 -1.71 11.33
C ALA A 399 6.25 -1.77 10.96
N TYR A 400 7.12 -1.38 11.89
CA TYR A 400 8.57 -1.32 11.67
C TYR A 400 9.30 -2.26 12.61
N GLU A 401 10.43 -2.78 12.15
CA GLU A 401 11.43 -3.41 13.01
C GLU A 401 12.46 -2.34 13.41
N ALA A 402 12.86 -2.32 14.67
CA ALA A 402 14.02 -1.59 15.13
C ALA A 402 15.29 -2.14 14.46
N ALA A 403 16.23 -1.26 14.14
CA ALA A 403 17.55 -1.71 13.72
C ALA A 403 18.21 -2.46 14.89
N ALA A 404 18.92 -3.56 14.57
CA ALA A 404 19.65 -4.33 15.58
C ALA A 404 20.52 -3.38 16.43
N VAL A 405 20.27 -3.37 17.74
CA VAL A 405 21.12 -2.61 18.67
C VAL A 405 22.49 -3.27 18.63
N ALA A 406 23.50 -2.58 18.10
CA ALA A 406 24.87 -3.06 18.19
C ALA A 406 25.19 -3.31 19.68
N PRO A 407 25.81 -4.45 20.04
CA PRO A 407 26.15 -4.70 21.43
C PRO A 407 26.97 -3.53 21.96
N THR A 408 26.57 -2.97 23.10
CA THR A 408 27.34 -1.91 23.75
C THR A 408 28.76 -2.46 23.97
N PRO A 409 29.82 -1.79 23.47
CA PRO A 409 31.18 -2.28 23.67
C PRO A 409 31.41 -2.38 25.18
N THR A 410 31.83 -3.56 25.64
CA THR A 410 32.24 -3.75 27.03
C THR A 410 33.32 -2.70 27.33
N PRO A 411 33.17 -1.87 28.37
CA PRO A 411 34.18 -0.87 28.68
C PRO A 411 35.53 -1.58 28.81
N THR A 412 36.51 -1.16 28.02
CA THR A 412 37.88 -1.67 28.13
C THR A 412 38.35 -1.36 29.56
N PRO A 413 38.84 -2.34 30.34
CA PRO A 413 39.34 -2.07 31.67
C PRO A 413 40.41 -0.98 31.58
N THR A 414 40.25 0.10 32.35
CA THR A 414 41.23 1.17 32.41
C THR A 414 42.58 0.58 32.87
N PRO A 415 43.68 0.77 32.12
CA PRO A 415 44.98 0.25 32.54
C PRO A 415 45.34 0.83 33.91
N THR A 416 45.68 -0.05 34.84
CA THR A 416 46.19 0.33 36.16
C THR A 416 47.44 1.21 35.97
N PRO A 417 47.54 2.39 36.61
CA PRO A 417 48.71 3.24 36.48
C PRO A 417 49.96 2.47 36.89
N THR A 418 50.97 2.46 36.02
CA THR A 418 52.29 1.89 36.32
C THR A 418 52.95 2.75 37.40
N PRO A 419 53.53 2.16 38.47
CA PRO A 419 54.19 2.93 39.52
C PRO A 419 55.34 3.76 38.94
N THR A 420 55.32 5.06 39.22
CA THR A 420 56.38 6.00 38.84
C THR A 420 57.69 5.62 39.54
N PRO A 421 58.82 5.46 38.81
CA PRO A 421 60.11 5.18 39.43
C PRO A 421 60.54 6.33 40.36
N THR A 422 60.99 5.97 41.56
CA THR A 422 61.52 6.92 42.56
C THR A 422 62.78 7.61 42.02
N PRO A 423 62.90 8.95 42.08
CA PRO A 423 64.08 9.66 41.61
C PRO A 423 65.32 9.33 42.46
N THR A 424 66.42 9.01 41.78
CA THR A 424 67.75 8.81 42.36
C THR A 424 68.28 10.13 42.95
N PRO A 425 68.84 10.16 44.18
CA PRO A 425 69.36 11.38 44.79
C PRO A 425 70.58 11.94 44.04
N THR A 426 70.55 13.24 43.77
CA THR A 426 71.64 14.01 43.15
C THR A 426 72.82 14.17 44.13
N PRO A 427 74.07 13.93 43.70
CA PRO A 427 75.26 14.10 44.56
C PRO A 427 75.51 15.57 44.94
N THR A 428 75.89 15.79 46.20
CA THR A 428 76.20 17.10 46.79
C THR A 428 77.51 17.67 46.22
N PRO A 429 77.57 18.95 45.81
CA PRO A 429 78.79 19.57 45.29
C PRO A 429 79.86 19.79 46.39
N THR A 430 81.11 19.53 46.03
CA THR A 430 82.31 19.73 46.87
C THR A 430 82.62 21.23 47.05
N PRO A 431 82.93 21.71 48.27
CA PRO A 431 83.22 23.13 48.53
C PRO A 431 84.55 23.60 47.93
N THR A 432 84.53 24.78 47.32
CA THR A 432 85.69 25.49 46.75
C THR A 432 86.59 26.08 47.85
N PRO A 433 87.93 25.97 47.76
CA PRO A 433 88.84 26.49 48.79
C PRO A 433 88.96 28.03 48.77
N THR A 434 89.03 28.60 49.98
CA THR A 434 89.18 30.04 50.28
C THR A 434 90.60 30.55 49.96
N PRO A 435 90.77 31.71 49.31
CA PRO A 435 92.10 32.29 49.05
C PRO A 435 92.76 32.89 50.30
N THR A 436 94.07 32.68 50.41
CA THR A 436 94.96 33.19 51.47
C THR A 436 95.27 34.69 51.31
N PRO A 437 95.25 35.51 52.38
CA PRO A 437 95.64 36.92 52.31
C PRO A 437 97.16 37.13 52.35
N THR A 438 97.63 38.12 51.58
CA THR A 438 99.04 38.58 51.54
C THR A 438 99.33 39.58 52.68
N PRO A 439 100.42 39.41 53.46
CA PRO A 439 100.82 40.35 54.51
C PRO A 439 101.64 41.55 53.98
N THR A 440 101.63 42.63 54.76
CA THR A 440 102.41 43.88 54.57
C THR A 440 103.82 43.76 55.12
#